data_AF-A0AAJ3CE77-F1
#
_entry.id   AF-A0AAJ3CE77-F1
#
_cell.length_a   1.000
_cell.length_b   1.000
_cell.length_c   1.000
_cell.angle_alpha   90.00
_cell.angle_beta   90.00
_cell.angle_gamma   90.00
#
_symmetry.space_group_name_H-M   'P 1'
#
loop_
_entity.id
_entity.type
_entity.pdbx_description
1 polymer ?
#
loop_
_entity_poly.entity_id
_entity_poly.type
_entity_poly.pdbx_seq_one_letter_code
_entity_poly.pdbx_strand_id
1 'polypeptide(L)'
;MPELDINASADEVTRLLNQGQTREAVTRLETLRQNQPAVVQKALDRTVASRASEQLAALHQPGGLTAADIGEVGTTIARLDAARQAPRFPDAAETANLSQAQQYDVYASMIETRGNTDAHTALASRDRVILGLRNENQTTQGVNATTGDTTARGTGVYDDRIVVLWKNADGSRNAREFNDVTTEPTAQYDGHAKTTPRSPGFEHVVTRPKTEGEDVNNDHVRDLGRLAEGTTQMGRATHPRHNHPDEFALRPTAAAVAGGQRRVERDSNGDGWFDARDTQGVQDLNNTFKIHRGSSSNTDSAGCQTIGGNDYDDFVTTVRGTPGQNSWQYVLTSVAPATTLQRDQSQNVAQLPASTPDPRAPGHPDHPLQQQISDRLTAMGGRYAEHADSYSLALLHEAKANGMTRVDQVVASNATGAQAEGTRIFLVQGQSGDPAALRVPVETATVAAASVDTSLQRLQQQSQELSATQAQQQQQPQGPTIGGP
;
A
#
# COMPACT_ATOMS: atom_id res chain seq x y z
N MET A 1 -8.75 1.84 -31.37
CA MET A 1 -7.26 1.84 -31.37
C MET A 1 -6.80 0.46 -30.96
N PRO A 2 -5.66 -0.04 -31.48
CA PRO A 2 -5.08 -1.29 -30.97
C PRO A 2 -4.79 -1.15 -29.47
N GLU A 3 -4.85 -2.27 -28.76
CA GLU A 3 -4.46 -2.36 -27.36
C GLU A 3 -3.00 -1.90 -27.19
N LEU A 4 -2.72 -1.11 -26.15
CA LEU A 4 -1.37 -0.66 -25.85
C LEU A 4 -0.56 -1.84 -25.28
N ASP A 5 0.55 -2.21 -25.96
CA ASP A 5 1.57 -3.07 -25.35
C ASP A 5 2.44 -2.21 -24.41
N ILE A 6 2.19 -2.36 -23.11
CA ILE A 6 2.82 -1.54 -22.06
C ILE A 6 4.34 -1.77 -22.07
N ASN A 7 4.77 -3.02 -22.22
CA ASN A 7 6.18 -3.40 -22.15
C ASN A 7 6.97 -2.81 -23.32
N ALA A 8 6.50 -3.02 -24.55
CA ALA A 8 7.16 -2.48 -25.74
C ALA A 8 7.16 -0.94 -25.76
N SER A 9 6.07 -0.33 -25.29
CA SER A 9 5.94 1.13 -25.17
C SER A 9 6.92 1.70 -24.13
N ALA A 10 7.11 1.01 -23.00
CA ALA A 10 8.07 1.41 -21.98
C ALA A 10 9.51 1.30 -22.49
N ASP A 11 9.85 0.24 -23.25
CA ASP A 11 11.17 0.08 -23.87
C ASP A 11 11.48 1.21 -24.84
N GLU A 12 10.48 1.68 -25.59
CA GLU A 12 10.63 2.81 -26.49
C GLU A 12 10.97 4.11 -25.75
N VAL A 13 10.22 4.44 -24.71
CA VAL A 13 10.46 5.64 -23.88
C VAL A 13 11.80 5.54 -23.16
N THR A 14 12.11 4.38 -22.59
CA THR A 14 13.37 4.12 -21.87
C THR A 14 14.57 4.32 -22.79
N ARG A 15 14.49 3.82 -24.03
CA ARG A 15 15.56 4.01 -25.01
C ARG A 15 15.82 5.48 -25.33
N LEU A 16 14.76 6.29 -25.48
CA LEU A 16 14.90 7.74 -25.70
C LEU A 16 15.54 8.44 -24.49
N LEU A 17 15.13 8.08 -23.27
CA LEU A 17 15.76 8.60 -22.04
C LEU A 17 17.25 8.27 -22.01
N ASN A 18 17.61 7.00 -22.25
CA ASN A 18 19.00 6.54 -22.23
C ASN A 18 19.87 7.16 -23.35
N GLN A 19 19.25 7.71 -24.40
CA GLN A 19 19.91 8.47 -25.48
C GLN A 19 20.04 9.97 -25.14
N GLY A 20 19.60 10.42 -23.97
CA GLY A 20 19.59 11.82 -23.56
C GLY A 20 18.49 12.66 -24.23
N GLN A 21 17.54 12.02 -24.93
CA GLN A 21 16.45 12.69 -25.64
C GLN A 21 15.25 12.94 -24.70
N THR A 22 15.48 13.61 -23.57
CA THR A 22 14.50 13.73 -22.47
C THR A 22 13.16 14.33 -22.91
N ARG A 23 13.16 15.43 -23.67
CA ARG A 23 11.92 16.06 -24.17
C ARG A 23 11.11 15.15 -25.08
N GLU A 24 11.80 14.42 -25.95
CA GLU A 24 11.17 13.47 -26.88
C GLU A 24 10.60 12.28 -26.12
N ALA A 25 11.35 11.74 -25.16
CA ALA A 25 10.89 10.65 -24.30
C ALA A 25 9.63 11.04 -23.52
N VAL A 26 9.60 12.24 -22.93
CA VAL A 26 8.44 12.75 -22.20
C VAL A 26 7.25 12.95 -23.14
N THR A 27 7.45 13.59 -24.29
CA THR A 27 6.39 13.76 -25.30
C THR A 27 5.81 12.42 -25.74
N ARG A 28 6.68 11.42 -25.95
CA ARG A 28 6.29 10.07 -26.34
C ARG A 28 5.51 9.38 -25.22
N LEU A 29 5.97 9.47 -23.98
CA LEU A 29 5.28 8.93 -22.81
C LEU A 29 3.88 9.53 -22.67
N GLU A 30 3.73 10.86 -22.74
CA GLU A 30 2.41 11.48 -22.61
C GLU A 30 1.46 11.08 -23.75
N THR A 31 1.98 10.94 -24.97
CA THR A 31 1.19 10.44 -26.11
C THR A 31 0.71 9.01 -25.89
N LEU A 32 1.57 8.12 -25.39
CA LEU A 32 1.23 6.72 -25.12
C LEU A 32 0.22 6.58 -23.98
N ARG A 33 0.29 7.46 -22.98
CA ARG A 33 -0.66 7.51 -21.86
C ARG A 33 -2.04 8.02 -22.26
N GLN A 34 -2.12 8.87 -23.28
CA GLN A 34 -3.37 9.53 -23.65
C GLN A 34 -4.48 8.50 -23.97
N ASN A 35 -5.67 8.73 -23.41
CA ASN A 35 -6.85 7.86 -23.56
C ASN A 35 -6.70 6.42 -23.03
N GLN A 36 -5.66 6.14 -22.24
CA GLN A 36 -5.52 4.84 -21.56
C GLN A 36 -6.21 4.85 -20.19
N PRO A 37 -6.71 3.69 -19.72
CA PRO A 37 -7.15 3.54 -18.33
C PRO A 37 -6.04 3.93 -17.34
N ALA A 38 -6.42 4.49 -16.19
CA ALA A 38 -5.45 4.96 -15.18
C ALA A 38 -4.48 3.85 -14.73
N VAL A 39 -4.97 2.62 -14.59
CA VAL A 39 -4.15 1.45 -14.23
C VAL A 39 -3.05 1.15 -15.28
N VAL A 40 -3.36 1.32 -16.57
CA VAL A 40 -2.43 1.14 -17.69
C VAL A 40 -1.41 2.26 -17.73
N GLN A 41 -1.84 3.51 -17.53
CA GLN A 41 -0.93 4.66 -17.45
C GLN A 41 0.10 4.48 -16.33
N LYS A 42 -0.35 4.12 -15.11
CA LYS A 42 0.54 3.91 -13.97
C LYS A 42 1.47 2.72 -14.18
N ALA A 43 1.05 1.69 -14.89
CA ALA A 43 1.91 0.56 -15.25
C ALA A 43 3.01 0.96 -16.24
N LEU A 44 2.68 1.78 -17.23
CA LEU A 44 3.66 2.35 -18.15
C LEU A 44 4.69 3.21 -17.39
N ASP A 45 4.23 4.10 -16.52
CA ASP A 45 5.11 4.97 -15.72
C ASP A 45 6.07 4.16 -14.84
N ARG A 46 5.56 3.12 -14.14
CA ARG A 46 6.37 2.25 -13.27
C ARG A 46 7.43 1.49 -14.05
N THR A 47 7.05 0.94 -15.20
CA THR A 47 7.97 0.23 -16.10
C THR A 47 9.08 1.16 -16.59
N VAL A 48 8.74 2.37 -17.08
CA VAL A 48 9.72 3.37 -17.53
C VAL A 48 10.62 3.80 -16.37
N ALA A 49 10.04 4.10 -15.21
CA ALA A 49 10.79 4.57 -14.04
C ALA A 49 11.76 3.52 -13.49
N SER A 50 11.40 2.24 -13.55
CA SER A 50 12.28 1.14 -13.16
C SER A 50 13.45 1.01 -14.15
N ARG A 51 13.15 0.94 -15.45
CA ARG A 51 14.14 0.65 -16.51
C ARG A 51 15.07 1.83 -16.83
N ALA A 52 14.60 3.06 -16.64
CA ALA A 52 15.38 4.29 -16.86
C ALA A 52 15.95 4.88 -15.54
N SER A 53 16.02 4.09 -14.47
CA SER A 53 16.34 4.58 -13.12
C SER A 53 17.68 5.31 -13.01
N GLU A 54 18.73 4.82 -13.68
CA GLU A 54 20.05 5.48 -13.72
C GLU A 54 19.98 6.84 -14.42
N GLN A 55 19.27 6.91 -15.56
CA GLN A 55 19.11 8.15 -16.30
C GLN A 55 18.27 9.16 -15.51
N LEU A 56 17.19 8.72 -14.88
CA LEU A 56 16.38 9.57 -14.01
C LEU A 56 17.22 10.12 -12.85
N ALA A 57 18.09 9.31 -12.24
CA ALA A 57 19.01 9.78 -11.20
C ALA A 57 20.02 10.83 -11.73
N ALA A 58 20.48 10.68 -12.97
CA ALA A 58 21.35 11.67 -13.62
C ALA A 58 20.64 13.01 -13.87
N LEU A 59 19.35 12.99 -14.24
CA LEU A 59 18.55 14.22 -14.44
C LEU A 59 18.37 15.04 -13.15
N HIS A 60 18.43 14.40 -11.98
CA HIS A 60 18.37 15.07 -10.68
C HIS A 60 19.69 15.70 -10.23
N GLN A 61 20.81 15.34 -10.86
CA GLN A 61 22.10 15.94 -10.52
C GLN A 61 22.13 17.41 -10.95
N PRO A 62 22.93 18.27 -10.27
CA PRO A 62 23.10 19.65 -10.69
C PRO A 62 23.52 19.74 -12.17
N GLY A 63 22.72 20.43 -12.99
CA GLY A 63 22.93 20.54 -14.44
C GLY A 63 22.40 19.38 -15.27
N GLY A 64 21.75 18.38 -14.66
CA GLY A 64 21.10 17.25 -15.36
C GLY A 64 19.87 17.67 -16.17
N LEU A 65 19.19 18.76 -15.77
CA LEU A 65 18.16 19.44 -16.53
C LEU A 65 18.53 20.91 -16.72
N THR A 66 18.29 21.45 -17.91
CA THR A 66 18.41 22.90 -18.12
C THR A 66 17.24 23.63 -17.45
N ALA A 67 17.40 24.93 -17.14
CA ALA A 67 16.32 25.72 -16.56
C ALA A 67 15.05 25.74 -17.42
N ALA A 68 15.19 25.67 -18.75
CA ALA A 68 14.07 25.57 -19.68
C ALA A 68 13.39 24.19 -19.59
N ASP A 69 14.17 23.12 -19.44
CA ASP A 69 13.63 21.75 -19.32
C ASP A 69 12.88 21.54 -18.01
N ILE A 70 13.30 22.18 -16.91
CA ILE A 70 12.61 22.05 -15.62
C ILE A 70 11.12 22.40 -15.74
N GLY A 71 10.77 23.46 -16.48
CA GLY A 71 9.38 23.86 -16.70
C GLY A 71 8.61 22.95 -17.68
N GLU A 72 9.29 22.34 -18.65
CA GLU A 72 8.65 21.52 -19.70
C GLU A 72 8.49 20.06 -19.29
N VAL A 73 9.51 19.46 -18.66
CA VAL A 73 9.56 18.01 -18.37
C VAL A 73 9.57 17.68 -16.89
N GLY A 74 9.83 18.66 -16.01
CA GLY A 74 10.03 18.42 -14.57
C GLY A 74 8.86 17.69 -13.89
N THR A 75 7.62 18.04 -14.24
CA THR A 75 6.42 17.36 -13.72
C THR A 75 6.38 15.88 -14.10
N THR A 76 6.75 15.53 -15.34
CA THR A 76 6.78 14.14 -15.79
C THR A 76 7.91 13.36 -15.13
N ILE A 77 9.08 13.98 -14.94
CA ILE A 77 10.19 13.35 -14.21
C ILE A 77 9.78 13.07 -12.75
N ALA A 78 9.24 14.05 -12.04
CA ALA A 78 8.75 13.87 -10.67
C ALA A 78 7.66 12.78 -10.57
N ARG A 79 6.80 12.67 -11.58
CA ARG A 79 5.78 11.62 -11.68
C ARG A 79 6.39 10.23 -11.88
N LEU A 80 7.46 10.11 -12.66
CA LEU A 80 8.22 8.85 -12.80
C LEU A 80 8.93 8.48 -11.50
N ASP A 81 9.50 9.42 -10.75
CA ASP A 81 10.08 9.13 -9.43
C ASP A 81 9.04 8.66 -8.43
N ALA A 82 7.87 9.32 -8.42
CA ALA A 82 6.74 8.91 -7.59
C ALA A 82 6.23 7.51 -7.95
N ALA A 83 6.32 7.11 -9.23
CA ALA A 83 5.92 5.77 -9.67
C ALA A 83 6.76 4.65 -9.02
N ARG A 84 7.98 4.94 -8.55
CA ARG A 84 8.83 3.95 -7.86
C ARG A 84 8.43 3.68 -6.42
N GLN A 85 7.54 4.49 -5.84
CA GLN A 85 7.03 4.32 -4.49
C GLN A 85 6.00 3.18 -4.43
N ALA A 86 5.38 2.98 -3.27
CA ALA A 86 4.34 1.96 -3.14
C ALA A 86 3.22 2.17 -4.17
N PRO A 87 2.78 1.11 -4.87
CA PRO A 87 1.72 1.22 -5.85
C PRO A 87 0.38 1.49 -5.17
N ARG A 88 -0.54 2.18 -5.84
CA ARG A 88 -1.94 2.19 -5.39
C ARG A 88 -2.55 0.79 -5.49
N PHE A 89 -3.58 0.51 -4.69
CA PHE A 89 -4.44 -0.65 -4.90
C PHE A 89 -5.29 -0.45 -6.18
N PRO A 90 -5.25 -1.37 -7.17
CA PRO A 90 -6.16 -1.34 -8.31
C PRO A 90 -7.56 -1.84 -7.93
N ASP A 91 -8.61 -1.06 -8.24
CA ASP A 91 -9.97 -1.55 -8.03
C ASP A 91 -10.24 -2.72 -8.96
N ALA A 92 -11.04 -3.70 -8.52
CA ALA A 92 -11.34 -4.90 -9.32
C ALA A 92 -11.96 -4.53 -10.69
N ALA A 93 -12.77 -3.47 -10.74
CA ALA A 93 -13.38 -2.99 -11.99
C ALA A 93 -12.36 -2.42 -12.98
N GLU A 94 -11.24 -1.86 -12.51
CA GLU A 94 -10.20 -1.32 -13.38
C GLU A 94 -9.39 -2.41 -14.08
N THR A 95 -9.24 -3.57 -13.46
CA THR A 95 -8.47 -4.70 -14.01
C THR A 95 -9.34 -5.74 -14.71
N ALA A 96 -10.63 -5.85 -14.37
CA ALA A 96 -11.55 -6.85 -14.91
C ALA A 96 -11.66 -6.84 -16.44
N ASN A 97 -11.54 -5.68 -17.08
CA ASN A 97 -11.69 -5.53 -18.54
C ASN A 97 -10.37 -5.53 -19.32
N LEU A 98 -9.23 -5.67 -18.63
CA LEU A 98 -7.91 -5.74 -19.28
C LEU A 98 -7.69 -7.14 -19.88
N SER A 99 -6.92 -7.21 -20.97
CA SER A 99 -6.44 -8.52 -21.45
C SER A 99 -5.48 -9.16 -20.44
N GLN A 100 -5.25 -10.47 -20.57
CA GLN A 100 -4.24 -11.18 -19.77
C GLN A 100 -2.83 -10.58 -19.90
N ALA A 101 -2.48 -10.07 -21.08
CA ALA A 101 -1.19 -9.40 -21.30
C ALA A 101 -1.11 -8.07 -20.55
N GLN A 102 -2.17 -7.25 -20.59
CA GLN A 102 -2.22 -6.00 -19.84
C GLN A 102 -2.31 -6.21 -18.33
N GLN A 103 -3.11 -7.16 -17.85
CA GLN A 103 -3.13 -7.53 -16.43
C GLN A 103 -1.75 -7.97 -15.96
N TYR A 104 -1.08 -8.85 -16.73
CA TYR A 104 0.29 -9.24 -16.45
C TYR A 104 1.21 -8.02 -16.37
N ASP A 105 1.22 -7.13 -17.36
CA ASP A 105 2.12 -5.97 -17.39
C ASP A 105 1.83 -4.98 -16.25
N VAL A 106 0.56 -4.82 -15.86
CA VAL A 106 0.15 -3.99 -14.70
C VAL A 106 0.77 -4.49 -13.41
N TYR A 107 0.71 -5.80 -13.14
CA TYR A 107 1.25 -6.38 -11.92
C TYR A 107 2.77 -6.62 -12.00
N ALA A 108 3.28 -6.98 -13.18
CA ALA A 108 4.71 -7.16 -13.45
C ALA A 108 5.46 -5.86 -13.17
N SER A 109 4.93 -4.73 -13.59
CA SER A 109 5.54 -3.43 -13.31
C SER A 109 5.57 -3.08 -11.81
N MET A 110 4.78 -3.74 -10.95
CA MET A 110 4.86 -3.55 -9.49
C MET A 110 5.99 -4.40 -8.93
N ILE A 111 6.16 -5.62 -9.46
CA ILE A 111 7.33 -6.46 -9.19
C ILE A 111 8.62 -5.77 -9.68
N GLU A 112 8.59 -5.07 -10.82
CA GLU A 112 9.74 -4.32 -11.32
C GLU A 112 10.22 -3.23 -10.35
N THR A 113 9.32 -2.56 -9.61
CA THR A 113 9.70 -1.49 -8.67
C THR A 113 9.86 -1.97 -7.22
N ARG A 114 9.20 -3.06 -6.83
CA ARG A 114 9.13 -3.54 -5.43
C ARG A 114 9.86 -4.88 -5.20
N GLY A 115 10.07 -5.66 -6.25
CA GLY A 115 10.78 -6.94 -6.22
C GLY A 115 12.30 -6.76 -6.28
N ASN A 116 13.03 -7.76 -5.78
CA ASN A 116 14.48 -7.84 -5.91
C ASN A 116 14.90 -8.50 -7.25
N THR A 117 16.22 -8.64 -7.46
CA THR A 117 16.79 -9.27 -8.65
C THR A 117 16.30 -10.72 -8.86
N ASP A 118 16.05 -11.49 -7.80
CA ASP A 118 15.53 -12.85 -7.93
C ASP A 118 14.10 -12.85 -8.45
N ALA A 119 13.25 -11.93 -7.98
CA ALA A 119 11.89 -11.76 -8.49
C ALA A 119 11.91 -11.34 -9.97
N HIS A 120 12.80 -10.42 -10.37
CA HIS A 120 12.95 -10.01 -11.77
C HIS A 120 13.42 -11.15 -12.65
N THR A 121 14.38 -11.95 -12.17
CA THR A 121 14.88 -13.14 -12.88
C THR A 121 13.78 -14.18 -13.06
N ALA A 122 12.98 -14.44 -12.01
CA ALA A 122 11.84 -15.35 -12.09
C ALA A 122 10.79 -14.85 -13.10
N LEU A 123 10.49 -13.55 -13.10
CA LEU A 123 9.54 -12.92 -14.03
C LEU A 123 10.02 -12.92 -15.50
N ALA A 124 11.33 -12.88 -15.72
CA ALA A 124 11.93 -13.04 -17.04
C ALA A 124 11.85 -14.49 -17.56
N SER A 125 11.78 -15.46 -16.64
CA SER A 125 11.67 -16.88 -16.94
C SER A 125 10.22 -17.34 -17.21
N ARG A 126 9.96 -18.65 -17.10
CA ARG A 126 8.62 -19.27 -17.14
C ARG A 126 8.09 -19.64 -15.75
N ASP A 127 8.84 -19.29 -14.71
CA ASP A 127 8.42 -19.48 -13.32
C ASP A 127 7.19 -18.62 -13.04
N ARG A 128 6.33 -19.14 -12.16
CA ARG A 128 5.24 -18.36 -11.58
C ARG A 128 5.80 -17.49 -10.46
N VAL A 129 5.43 -16.21 -10.48
CA VAL A 129 5.80 -15.22 -9.45
C VAL A 129 4.53 -14.79 -8.72
N ILE A 130 4.62 -14.60 -7.41
CA ILE A 130 3.49 -14.22 -6.56
C ILE A 130 3.70 -12.77 -6.12
N LEU A 131 2.71 -11.92 -6.35
CA LEU A 131 2.64 -10.55 -5.84
C LEU A 131 1.57 -10.48 -4.76
N GLY A 132 1.89 -9.93 -3.59
CA GLY A 132 0.95 -9.57 -2.54
C GLY A 132 0.83 -8.06 -2.44
N LEU A 133 -0.39 -7.55 -2.49
CA LEU A 133 -0.75 -6.15 -2.30
C LEU A 133 -1.46 -6.02 -0.95
N ARG A 134 -0.73 -5.50 0.04
CA ARG A 134 -1.24 -5.28 1.39
C ARG A 134 -1.90 -3.92 1.51
N ASN A 135 -3.19 -3.91 1.80
CA ASN A 135 -3.93 -2.77 2.28
C ASN A 135 -3.80 -2.71 3.81
N GLU A 136 -2.94 -1.82 4.28
CA GLU A 136 -2.60 -1.70 5.69
C GLU A 136 -3.85 -1.44 6.56
N ASN A 137 -4.12 -2.34 7.52
CA ASN A 137 -5.24 -2.22 8.45
C ASN A 137 -4.89 -2.74 9.85
N GLN A 138 -5.76 -2.46 10.82
CA GLN A 138 -5.52 -2.80 12.22
C GLN A 138 -5.79 -4.28 12.53
N THR A 139 -4.99 -4.90 13.40
CA THR A 139 -5.16 -6.33 13.77
C THR A 139 -6.50 -6.62 14.45
N THR A 140 -7.12 -5.62 15.06
CA THR A 140 -8.42 -5.72 15.74
C THR A 140 -9.62 -5.63 14.80
N GLN A 141 -9.43 -5.38 13.49
CA GLN A 141 -10.52 -5.40 12.53
C GLN A 141 -11.10 -6.80 12.31
N GLY A 142 -12.28 -6.83 11.70
CA GLY A 142 -13.05 -8.03 11.44
C GLY A 142 -14.50 -7.90 11.89
N VAL A 143 -15.36 -8.67 11.23
CA VAL A 143 -16.79 -8.76 11.52
C VAL A 143 -17.23 -10.22 11.45
N ASN A 144 -18.33 -10.55 12.12
CA ASN A 144 -18.99 -11.81 11.87
C ASN A 144 -19.72 -11.75 10.52
N ALA A 145 -19.19 -12.39 9.48
CA ALA A 145 -19.77 -12.34 8.13
C ALA A 145 -21.19 -12.97 8.02
N THR A 146 -21.63 -13.74 9.01
CA THR A 146 -22.98 -14.34 9.03
C THR A 146 -24.02 -13.41 9.66
N THR A 147 -23.62 -12.62 10.67
CA THR A 147 -24.53 -11.75 11.42
C THR A 147 -24.34 -10.26 11.13
N GLY A 148 -23.27 -9.89 10.42
CA GLY A 148 -22.83 -8.50 10.26
C GLY A 148 -22.38 -7.86 11.58
N ASP A 149 -22.20 -8.66 12.63
CA ASP A 149 -21.91 -8.17 13.96
C ASP A 149 -20.48 -7.64 14.05
N THR A 150 -20.38 -6.34 14.32
CA THR A 150 -19.14 -5.57 14.47
C THR A 150 -18.59 -5.59 15.90
N THR A 151 -19.28 -6.27 16.82
CA THR A 151 -18.83 -6.45 18.22
C THR A 151 -17.85 -7.62 18.37
N ALA A 152 -17.84 -8.57 17.43
CA ALA A 152 -16.88 -9.68 17.36
C ALA A 152 -15.62 -9.28 16.56
N ARG A 153 -14.81 -8.39 17.16
CA ARG A 153 -13.60 -7.81 16.56
C ARG A 153 -12.41 -8.77 16.57
N GLY A 154 -11.44 -8.56 15.68
CA GLY A 154 -10.18 -9.28 15.65
C GLY A 154 -10.18 -10.61 14.89
N THR A 155 -11.15 -10.84 13.98
CA THR A 155 -11.17 -11.98 13.05
C THR A 155 -10.46 -11.69 11.72
N GLY A 156 -10.04 -10.45 11.51
CA GLY A 156 -9.42 -9.94 10.28
C GLY A 156 -10.40 -9.65 9.17
N VAL A 157 -9.88 -9.02 8.11
CA VAL A 157 -10.60 -8.63 6.90
C VAL A 157 -9.88 -9.18 5.67
N TYR A 158 -10.65 -9.49 4.63
CA TYR A 158 -10.14 -9.89 3.33
C TYR A 158 -10.21 -8.70 2.37
N ASP A 159 -9.25 -7.79 2.48
CA ASP A 159 -9.16 -6.55 1.70
C ASP A 159 -7.82 -6.41 0.95
N ASP A 160 -6.97 -7.45 1.01
CA ASP A 160 -5.73 -7.54 0.26
C ASP A 160 -5.93 -8.24 -1.09
N ARG A 161 -4.90 -8.21 -1.93
CA ARG A 161 -4.87 -8.99 -3.17
C ARG A 161 -3.59 -9.81 -3.28
N ILE A 162 -3.72 -11.08 -3.66
CA ILE A 162 -2.60 -11.86 -4.20
C ILE A 162 -2.80 -12.01 -5.72
N VAL A 163 -1.72 -11.87 -6.48
CA VAL A 163 -1.70 -12.11 -7.92
C VAL A 163 -0.61 -13.12 -8.24
N VAL A 164 -0.94 -14.12 -9.06
CA VAL A 164 0.06 -15.05 -9.64
C VAL A 164 0.28 -14.68 -11.10
N LEU A 165 1.53 -14.38 -11.46
CA LEU A 165 1.95 -14.00 -12.80
C LEU A 165 2.79 -15.12 -13.43
N TRP A 166 2.60 -15.36 -14.73
CA TRP A 166 3.44 -16.30 -15.48
C TRP A 166 3.44 -16.04 -16.98
N LYS A 167 4.44 -16.62 -17.66
CA LYS A 167 4.50 -16.72 -19.12
C LYS A 167 4.33 -18.18 -19.53
N ASN A 168 3.49 -18.43 -20.53
CA ASN A 168 3.37 -19.74 -21.15
C ASN A 168 4.58 -20.04 -22.07
N ALA A 169 4.65 -21.26 -22.59
CA ALA A 169 5.74 -21.67 -23.47
C ALA A 169 5.84 -20.85 -24.76
N ASP A 170 4.70 -20.37 -25.28
CA ASP A 170 4.56 -19.50 -26.44
C ASP A 170 4.85 -18.02 -26.16
N GLY A 171 5.21 -17.68 -24.91
CA GLY A 171 5.46 -16.31 -24.47
C GLY A 171 4.20 -15.53 -24.09
N SER A 172 3.00 -16.11 -24.20
CA SER A 172 1.78 -15.45 -23.74
C SER A 172 1.84 -15.17 -22.23
N ARG A 173 1.55 -13.92 -21.89
CA ARG A 173 1.60 -13.35 -20.53
C ARG A 173 0.25 -13.54 -19.85
N ASN A 174 0.24 -13.99 -18.61
CA ASN A 174 -0.99 -14.29 -17.87
C ASN A 174 -0.87 -13.86 -16.41
N ALA A 175 -1.98 -13.36 -15.85
CA ALA A 175 -2.10 -13.02 -14.45
C ALA A 175 -3.43 -13.53 -13.90
N ARG A 176 -3.41 -14.00 -12.65
CA ARG A 176 -4.63 -14.38 -11.93
C ARG A 176 -4.67 -13.70 -10.57
N GLU A 177 -5.72 -12.93 -10.36
CA GLU A 177 -6.01 -12.23 -9.10
C GLU A 177 -6.77 -13.12 -8.14
N PHE A 178 -6.49 -12.96 -6.85
CA PHE A 178 -7.19 -13.51 -5.71
C PHE A 178 -7.49 -12.34 -4.79
N ASN A 179 -8.78 -12.00 -4.66
CA ASN A 179 -9.24 -10.75 -4.04
C ASN A 179 -9.72 -10.93 -2.59
N ASP A 180 -10.08 -12.16 -2.20
CA ASP A 180 -10.44 -12.47 -0.81
C ASP A 180 -9.18 -12.89 -0.05
N VAL A 181 -8.26 -11.95 0.19
CA VAL A 181 -6.94 -12.22 0.79
C VAL A 181 -6.69 -11.34 2.00
N THR A 182 -5.98 -11.89 2.99
CA THR A 182 -5.32 -11.08 4.01
C THR A 182 -3.84 -11.42 4.07
N THR A 183 -3.04 -10.41 4.38
CA THR A 183 -1.61 -10.48 4.65
C THR A 183 -1.28 -9.93 6.04
N GLU A 184 -2.31 -9.49 6.77
CA GLU A 184 -2.23 -8.98 8.14
C GLU A 184 -2.55 -10.10 9.15
N PRO A 185 -1.97 -10.05 10.35
CA PRO A 185 -2.36 -10.90 11.45
C PRO A 185 -3.64 -10.39 12.12
N THR A 186 -4.28 -11.26 12.90
CA THR A 186 -5.54 -10.93 13.57
C THR A 186 -5.44 -11.05 15.08
N ALA A 187 -6.04 -10.07 15.76
CA ALA A 187 -5.92 -9.90 17.20
C ALA A 187 -6.47 -11.09 18.02
N GLN A 188 -7.26 -11.98 17.41
CA GLN A 188 -7.73 -13.19 18.09
C GLN A 188 -6.62 -14.15 18.55
N TYR A 189 -5.42 -14.03 17.97
CA TYR A 189 -4.23 -14.79 18.34
C TYR A 189 -3.26 -14.01 19.23
N ASP A 190 -3.57 -12.74 19.52
CA ASP A 190 -2.69 -11.80 20.20
C ASP A 190 -2.63 -12.05 21.71
N GLY A 191 -1.45 -11.84 22.31
CA GLY A 191 -1.27 -11.83 23.76
C GLY A 191 -2.03 -10.69 24.44
N HIS A 192 -2.08 -9.51 23.83
CA HIS A 192 -2.74 -8.31 24.36
C HIS A 192 -4.25 -8.50 24.54
N ALA A 193 -4.88 -9.36 23.72
CA ALA A 193 -6.28 -9.76 23.86
C ALA A 193 -6.57 -10.61 25.11
N LYS A 194 -5.53 -11.10 25.79
CA LYS A 194 -5.62 -12.06 26.90
C LYS A 194 -5.02 -11.56 28.23
N THR A 195 -4.51 -10.32 28.27
CA THR A 195 -4.04 -9.72 29.53
C THR A 195 -5.19 -9.52 30.53
N THR A 196 -4.88 -9.32 31.82
CA THR A 196 -5.86 -9.02 32.86
C THR A 196 -5.46 -7.77 33.66
N PRO A 197 -6.17 -6.63 33.48
CA PRO A 197 -7.23 -6.39 32.48
C PRO A 197 -6.70 -6.50 31.05
N ARG A 198 -7.62 -6.66 30.08
CA ARG A 198 -7.25 -6.64 28.65
C ARG A 198 -6.53 -5.34 28.31
N SER A 199 -5.61 -5.41 27.35
CA SER A 199 -4.89 -4.23 26.87
C SER A 199 -5.88 -3.24 26.24
N PRO A 200 -5.63 -1.92 26.35
CA PRO A 200 -6.51 -0.91 25.76
C PRO A 200 -6.83 -1.20 24.29
N GLY A 201 -8.10 -1.10 23.91
CA GLY A 201 -8.61 -1.37 22.56
C GLY A 201 -8.75 -2.85 22.18
N PHE A 202 -8.35 -3.78 23.04
CA PHE A 202 -8.57 -5.22 22.86
C PHE A 202 -9.78 -5.75 23.66
N GLU A 203 -10.54 -4.89 24.33
CA GLU A 203 -11.63 -5.28 25.25
C GLU A 203 -12.68 -6.16 24.57
N HIS A 204 -12.93 -5.93 23.28
CA HIS A 204 -13.94 -6.63 22.48
C HIS A 204 -13.35 -7.64 21.48
N VAL A 205 -12.05 -7.92 21.54
CA VAL A 205 -11.43 -8.90 20.65
C VAL A 205 -11.88 -10.31 21.04
N VAL A 206 -12.32 -11.08 20.03
CA VAL A 206 -12.60 -12.52 20.18
C VAL A 206 -11.27 -13.25 20.36
N THR A 207 -11.19 -14.22 21.27
CA THR A 207 -9.91 -14.91 21.55
C THR A 207 -9.97 -16.37 21.16
N ARG A 208 -8.88 -16.88 20.57
CA ARG A 208 -8.65 -18.32 20.38
C ARG A 208 -7.87 -18.88 21.57
N PRO A 209 -7.93 -20.20 21.86
CA PRO A 209 -7.10 -20.79 22.90
C PRO A 209 -5.59 -20.56 22.64
N LYS A 210 -5.16 -20.69 21.39
CA LYS A 210 -3.77 -20.45 20.96
C LYS A 210 -3.41 -18.96 21.07
N THR A 211 -2.23 -18.66 21.61
CA THR A 211 -1.58 -17.34 21.53
C THR A 211 -0.35 -17.48 20.66
N GLU A 212 -0.21 -16.60 19.68
CA GLU A 212 0.88 -16.58 18.71
C GLU A 212 1.77 -15.37 18.98
N GLY A 213 2.96 -15.34 18.38
CA GLY A 213 3.91 -14.26 18.60
C GLY A 213 5.02 -14.60 19.60
N GLU A 214 5.90 -13.62 19.83
CA GLU A 214 7.05 -13.69 20.71
C GLU A 214 7.05 -12.44 21.58
N ASP A 215 7.45 -12.55 22.85
CA ASP A 215 7.63 -11.40 23.74
C ASP A 215 8.97 -10.73 23.40
N VAL A 216 8.93 -9.62 22.65
CA VAL A 216 10.14 -8.96 22.15
C VAL A 216 10.57 -7.77 22.98
N ASN A 217 9.68 -7.23 23.81
CA ASN A 217 9.97 -6.10 24.68
C ASN A 217 10.20 -6.52 26.15
N ASN A 218 10.01 -7.81 26.49
CA ASN A 218 10.08 -8.41 27.82
C ASN A 218 9.01 -7.92 28.80
N ASP A 219 7.79 -7.62 28.32
CA ASP A 219 6.66 -7.23 29.16
C ASP A 219 5.77 -8.42 29.59
N HIS A 220 6.15 -9.65 29.23
CA HIS A 220 5.43 -10.91 29.46
C HIS A 220 4.15 -11.08 28.65
N VAL A 221 3.93 -10.25 27.63
CA VAL A 221 2.90 -10.39 26.61
C VAL A 221 3.58 -10.85 25.32
N ARG A 222 2.91 -11.73 24.55
CA ARG A 222 3.44 -12.17 23.26
C ARG A 222 2.99 -11.21 22.17
N ASP A 223 3.96 -10.69 21.43
CA ASP A 223 3.75 -9.70 20.38
C ASP A 223 3.46 -10.41 19.06
N LEU A 224 2.23 -10.21 18.57
CA LEU A 224 1.77 -10.76 17.32
C LEU A 224 2.62 -10.20 16.17
N GLY A 225 2.98 -11.08 15.23
CA GLY A 225 3.92 -10.73 14.17
C GLY A 225 3.33 -10.86 12.78
N ARG A 226 3.86 -10.06 11.86
CA ARG A 226 3.56 -10.14 10.42
C ARG A 226 4.82 -10.21 9.58
N LEU A 227 4.68 -10.73 8.37
CA LEU A 227 5.74 -10.67 7.37
C LEU A 227 5.92 -9.22 6.89
N ALA A 228 7.15 -8.70 6.94
CA ALA A 228 7.47 -7.38 6.41
C ALA A 228 7.49 -7.39 4.87
N GLU A 229 7.31 -6.20 4.27
CA GLU A 229 7.46 -5.99 2.83
C GLU A 229 8.80 -6.53 2.29
N GLY A 230 8.82 -6.83 0.99
CA GLY A 230 9.98 -7.28 0.24
C GLY A 230 9.77 -8.60 -0.49
N THR A 231 10.85 -9.12 -1.07
CA THR A 231 10.83 -10.41 -1.76
C THR A 231 11.22 -11.55 -0.81
N THR A 232 10.42 -12.61 -0.78
CA THR A 232 10.67 -13.82 -0.01
C THR A 232 10.58 -15.03 -0.94
N GLN A 233 11.64 -15.84 -1.01
CA GLN A 233 11.54 -17.12 -1.70
C GLN A 233 10.69 -18.08 -0.86
N MET A 234 9.57 -18.50 -1.41
CA MET A 234 8.64 -19.44 -0.80
C MET A 234 8.86 -20.84 -1.38
N GLY A 235 8.88 -21.86 -0.52
CA GLY A 235 8.94 -23.27 -0.88
C GLY A 235 7.66 -24.01 -0.50
N ARG A 236 7.52 -25.22 -1.05
CA ARG A 236 6.39 -26.12 -0.75
C ARG A 236 6.35 -26.46 0.74
N ALA A 237 5.15 -26.47 1.30
CA ALA A 237 4.87 -26.86 2.68
C ALA A 237 3.46 -27.46 2.77
N THR A 238 3.06 -27.79 4.00
CA THR A 238 1.68 -28.11 4.34
C THR A 238 1.15 -27.23 5.47
N HIS A 239 -0.18 -27.07 5.52
CA HIS A 239 -0.91 -26.49 6.62
C HIS A 239 -1.92 -27.51 7.17
N PRO A 240 -1.91 -27.81 8.48
CA PRO A 240 -2.85 -28.76 9.07
C PRO A 240 -4.29 -28.28 8.92
N ARG A 241 -5.22 -29.20 8.62
CA ARG A 241 -6.65 -28.90 8.57
C ARG A 241 -7.41 -29.83 9.51
N HIS A 242 -8.28 -29.27 10.35
CA HIS A 242 -9.01 -30.06 11.35
C HIS A 242 -9.88 -31.13 10.67
N ASN A 243 -9.73 -32.39 11.07
CA ASN A 243 -10.43 -33.56 10.50
C ASN A 243 -10.23 -33.77 8.98
N HIS A 244 -9.16 -33.23 8.41
CA HIS A 244 -8.83 -33.37 7.00
C HIS A 244 -7.32 -33.62 6.84
N PRO A 245 -6.86 -34.16 5.69
CA PRO A 245 -5.44 -34.23 5.39
C PRO A 245 -4.80 -32.83 5.38
N ASP A 246 -3.52 -32.80 5.74
CA ASP A 246 -2.65 -31.65 5.56
C ASP A 246 -2.78 -31.08 4.14
N GLU A 247 -3.06 -29.79 4.06
CA GLU A 247 -3.30 -29.10 2.80
C GLU A 247 -2.00 -28.47 2.30
N PHE A 248 -1.84 -28.37 0.97
CA PHE A 248 -0.71 -27.65 0.38
C PHE A 248 -0.64 -26.22 0.93
N ALA A 249 0.57 -25.75 1.21
CA ALA A 249 0.85 -24.37 1.60
C ALA A 249 2.21 -23.95 1.04
N LEU A 250 2.49 -22.65 1.12
CA LEU A 250 3.81 -22.10 0.86
C LEU A 250 4.40 -21.51 2.14
N ARG A 251 5.73 -21.58 2.30
CA ARG A 251 6.44 -20.96 3.44
C ARG A 251 7.83 -20.47 3.01
N PRO A 252 8.47 -19.54 3.75
CA PRO A 252 9.86 -19.16 3.49
C PRO A 252 10.79 -20.38 3.39
N THR A 253 11.65 -20.41 2.37
CA THR A 253 12.68 -21.45 2.26
C THR A 253 13.75 -21.26 3.34
N ALA A 254 14.53 -22.31 3.60
CA ALA A 254 15.66 -22.21 4.54
C ALA A 254 16.67 -21.14 4.11
N ALA A 255 16.88 -20.97 2.80
CA ALA A 255 17.73 -19.91 2.25
C ALA A 255 17.13 -18.51 2.50
N ALA A 256 15.83 -18.34 2.30
CA ALA A 256 15.14 -17.08 2.60
C ALA A 256 15.25 -16.72 4.09
N VAL A 257 15.07 -17.70 4.99
CA VAL A 257 15.23 -17.51 6.44
C VAL A 257 16.66 -17.09 6.79
N ALA A 258 17.67 -17.80 6.26
CA ALA A 258 19.08 -17.50 6.57
C ALA A 258 19.52 -16.10 6.10
N GLY A 259 18.98 -15.59 4.99
CA GLY A 259 19.27 -14.25 4.47
C GLY A 259 18.27 -13.16 4.88
N GLY A 260 17.23 -13.50 5.64
CA GLY A 260 16.05 -12.66 5.84
C GLY A 260 16.19 -11.67 7.00
N GLN A 261 17.17 -10.77 6.97
CA GLN A 261 17.35 -9.80 8.05
C GLN A 261 16.20 -8.79 8.14
N ARG A 262 15.69 -8.52 9.35
CA ARG A 262 14.65 -7.50 9.62
C ARG A 262 13.37 -7.68 8.76
N ARG A 263 12.90 -8.92 8.60
CA ARG A 263 11.75 -9.27 7.73
C ARG A 263 10.47 -9.64 8.48
N VAL A 264 10.44 -9.45 9.80
CA VAL A 264 9.27 -9.63 10.64
C VAL A 264 9.02 -8.34 11.41
N GLU A 265 7.79 -7.87 11.40
CA GLU A 265 7.33 -6.77 12.25
C GLU A 265 6.41 -7.33 13.33
N ARG A 266 6.41 -6.72 14.52
CA ARG A 266 5.62 -7.13 15.67
C ARG A 266 5.01 -5.92 16.36
N ASP A 267 3.77 -6.08 16.76
CA ASP A 267 2.99 -5.11 17.53
C ASP A 267 3.41 -5.24 19.00
N SER A 268 4.53 -4.62 19.34
CA SER A 268 5.17 -4.73 20.66
C SER A 268 4.64 -3.72 21.67
N ASN A 269 3.81 -2.78 21.23
CA ASN A 269 3.13 -1.85 22.13
C ASN A 269 1.63 -2.19 22.28
N GLY A 270 1.17 -3.25 21.61
CA GLY A 270 -0.20 -3.73 21.69
C GLY A 270 -1.20 -2.68 21.23
N ASP A 271 -0.90 -1.96 20.15
CA ASP A 271 -1.74 -0.90 19.62
C ASP A 271 -2.45 -1.29 18.32
N GLY A 272 -2.29 -2.54 17.88
CA GLY A 272 -2.92 -3.12 16.71
C GLY A 272 -2.33 -2.68 15.36
N TRP A 273 -1.22 -1.94 15.37
CA TRP A 273 -0.50 -1.47 14.19
C TRP A 273 0.99 -1.77 14.29
N PHE A 274 1.69 -1.66 13.15
CA PHE A 274 3.11 -1.96 13.05
C PHE A 274 3.86 -0.73 12.55
N ASP A 275 4.50 0.01 13.46
CA ASP A 275 5.22 1.24 13.17
C ASP A 275 6.42 1.46 14.09
N ALA A 276 7.13 2.57 13.93
CA ALA A 276 8.37 2.83 14.66
C ALA A 276 8.20 2.98 16.19
N ARG A 277 6.95 3.00 16.71
CA ARG A 277 6.68 2.92 18.16
C ARG A 277 6.81 1.49 18.67
N ASP A 278 6.92 0.50 17.79
CA ASP A 278 7.19 -0.89 18.16
C ASP A 278 8.66 -1.09 18.54
N THR A 279 8.97 -0.81 19.80
CA THR A 279 10.32 -0.98 20.32
C THR A 279 10.73 -2.45 20.26
N GLN A 280 11.83 -2.74 19.57
CA GLN A 280 12.30 -4.11 19.31
C GLN A 280 11.33 -4.95 18.44
N GLY A 281 10.32 -4.31 17.82
CA GLY A 281 9.30 -4.96 17.00
C GLY A 281 9.80 -5.53 15.67
N VAL A 282 11.04 -5.25 15.25
CA VAL A 282 11.59 -5.75 13.99
C VAL A 282 12.57 -6.91 14.25
N GLN A 283 12.27 -8.08 13.68
CA GLN A 283 13.07 -9.29 13.81
C GLN A 283 13.47 -9.90 12.45
N ASP A 284 14.41 -10.83 12.48
CA ASP A 284 14.78 -11.62 11.31
C ASP A 284 13.68 -12.62 10.92
N LEU A 285 13.65 -12.97 9.63
CA LEU A 285 12.71 -13.90 9.06
C LEU A 285 12.82 -15.26 9.74
N ASN A 286 11.67 -15.87 10.01
CA ASN A 286 11.57 -17.27 10.41
C ASN A 286 10.65 -18.02 9.44
N ASN A 287 10.39 -19.29 9.71
CA ASN A 287 9.62 -20.17 8.83
C ASN A 287 8.15 -20.36 9.27
N THR A 288 7.63 -19.53 10.18
CA THR A 288 6.27 -19.68 10.71
C THR A 288 5.21 -19.06 9.78
N PHE A 289 5.60 -18.06 8.99
CA PHE A 289 4.75 -17.41 7.99
C PHE A 289 4.44 -18.34 6.82
N LYS A 290 3.17 -18.41 6.41
CA LYS A 290 2.73 -19.27 5.30
C LYS A 290 1.72 -18.55 4.41
N ILE A 291 1.62 -18.95 3.15
CA ILE A 291 0.40 -18.74 2.34
C ILE A 291 -0.47 -20.00 2.48
N HIS A 292 -1.67 -19.87 3.03
CA HIS A 292 -2.62 -20.99 3.19
C HIS A 292 -4.09 -20.57 3.08
N ARG A 293 -5.00 -21.54 3.21
CA ARG A 293 -6.44 -21.29 3.21
C ARG A 293 -6.87 -20.53 4.46
N GLY A 294 -7.68 -19.50 4.29
CA GLY A 294 -8.46 -18.91 5.38
C GLY A 294 -9.93 -19.37 5.34
N SER A 295 -10.67 -19.18 6.43
CA SER A 295 -12.10 -19.50 6.48
C SER A 295 -12.96 -18.41 5.82
N SER A 296 -14.24 -18.67 5.59
CA SER A 296 -15.13 -17.72 4.90
C SER A 296 -15.39 -16.41 5.66
N SER A 297 -15.39 -16.46 7.00
CA SER A 297 -15.74 -15.33 7.88
C SER A 297 -14.66 -14.99 8.91
N ASN A 298 -13.53 -15.69 8.83
CA ASN A 298 -12.38 -15.52 9.69
C ASN A 298 -11.16 -15.76 8.84
N THR A 299 -10.23 -14.81 8.83
CA THR A 299 -9.01 -14.96 8.05
C THR A 299 -8.12 -16.08 8.57
N ASP A 300 -8.26 -16.44 9.85
CA ASP A 300 -7.42 -17.38 10.59
C ASP A 300 -5.92 -17.04 10.49
N SER A 301 -5.60 -15.77 10.25
CA SER A 301 -4.22 -15.30 10.15
C SER A 301 -3.65 -14.96 11.53
N ALA A 302 -2.61 -15.70 11.91
CA ALA A 302 -1.70 -15.36 13.00
C ALA A 302 -0.40 -14.69 12.48
N GLY A 303 -0.47 -14.03 11.32
CA GLY A 303 0.69 -13.49 10.58
C GLY A 303 0.90 -14.13 9.21
N CYS A 304 0.20 -15.24 8.95
CA CYS A 304 0.18 -15.90 7.65
C CYS A 304 -0.56 -15.04 6.61
N GLN A 305 -0.32 -15.34 5.35
CA GLN A 305 -1.11 -14.82 4.24
C GLN A 305 -2.23 -15.83 4.01
N THR A 306 -3.48 -15.42 4.10
CA THR A 306 -4.60 -16.35 3.91
C THR A 306 -5.50 -15.93 2.77
N ILE A 307 -5.97 -16.92 2.03
CA ILE A 307 -6.90 -16.73 0.91
C ILE A 307 -8.22 -17.38 1.30
N GLY A 308 -9.26 -16.56 1.41
CA GLY A 308 -10.63 -16.91 1.72
C GLY A 308 -11.46 -17.20 0.47
N GLY A 309 -12.75 -16.87 0.51
CA GLY A 309 -13.65 -16.87 -0.65
C GLY A 309 -13.95 -18.24 -1.30
N ASN A 310 -13.36 -19.33 -0.79
CA ASN A 310 -13.21 -20.63 -1.48
C ASN A 310 -12.24 -20.61 -2.67
N ASP A 311 -11.47 -19.54 -2.85
CA ASP A 311 -10.54 -19.36 -3.97
C ASP A 311 -9.21 -20.11 -3.79
N TYR A 312 -8.97 -20.69 -2.62
CA TYR A 312 -7.68 -21.29 -2.31
C TYR A 312 -7.32 -22.50 -3.20
N ASP A 313 -8.28 -23.34 -3.58
CA ASP A 313 -8.00 -24.48 -4.49
C ASP A 313 -7.57 -23.99 -5.88
N ASP A 314 -8.15 -22.89 -6.31
CA ASP A 314 -7.81 -22.20 -7.54
C ASP A 314 -6.42 -21.55 -7.44
N PHE A 315 -6.06 -20.98 -6.29
CA PHE A 315 -4.71 -20.52 -6.01
C PHE A 315 -3.70 -21.67 -6.10
N VAL A 316 -3.98 -22.80 -5.45
CA VAL A 316 -3.08 -23.98 -5.49
C VAL A 316 -2.91 -24.50 -6.91
N THR A 317 -4.00 -24.59 -7.67
CA THR A 317 -3.96 -25.01 -9.09
C THR A 317 -3.10 -24.05 -9.91
N THR A 318 -3.28 -22.74 -9.69
CA THR A 318 -2.57 -21.69 -10.42
C THR A 318 -1.09 -21.69 -10.06
N VAL A 319 -0.72 -21.65 -8.78
CA VAL A 319 0.69 -21.55 -8.35
C VAL A 319 1.52 -22.78 -8.75
N ARG A 320 0.87 -23.94 -8.89
CA ARG A 320 1.50 -25.21 -9.30
C ARG A 320 1.46 -25.45 -10.82
N GLY A 321 0.98 -24.50 -11.61
CA GLY A 321 0.76 -24.70 -13.04
C GLY A 321 2.03 -24.77 -13.89
N THR A 322 3.22 -24.55 -13.33
CA THR A 322 4.51 -24.73 -14.04
C THR A 322 5.18 -26.03 -13.59
N PRO A 323 5.29 -27.05 -14.48
CA PRO A 323 5.91 -28.33 -14.13
C PRO A 323 7.36 -28.17 -13.63
N GLY A 324 7.68 -28.84 -12.53
CA GLY A 324 9.04 -28.83 -11.96
C GLY A 324 9.37 -27.62 -11.07
N GLN A 325 8.55 -26.57 -11.07
CA GLN A 325 8.74 -25.44 -10.15
C GLN A 325 8.42 -25.88 -8.71
N ASN A 326 9.38 -25.69 -7.80
CA ASN A 326 9.25 -26.05 -6.38
C ASN A 326 9.52 -24.88 -5.42
N SER A 327 9.84 -23.71 -5.96
CA SER A 327 10.01 -22.45 -5.24
C SER A 327 9.42 -21.29 -6.03
N TRP A 328 8.92 -20.29 -5.33
CA TRP A 328 8.27 -19.10 -5.90
C TRP A 328 8.84 -17.85 -5.25
N GLN A 329 9.11 -16.83 -6.05
CA GLN A 329 9.40 -15.50 -5.49
C GLN A 329 8.06 -14.86 -5.11
N TYR A 330 7.90 -14.54 -3.83
CA TYR A 330 6.76 -13.80 -3.30
C TYR A 330 7.19 -12.37 -3.00
N VAL A 331 6.71 -11.43 -3.81
CA VAL A 331 6.91 -10.00 -3.60
C VAL A 331 5.71 -9.48 -2.82
N LEU A 332 5.93 -9.10 -1.56
CA LEU A 332 4.92 -8.44 -0.74
C LEU A 332 5.22 -6.95 -0.69
N THR A 333 4.25 -6.12 -1.05
CA THR A 333 4.33 -4.67 -0.91
C THR A 333 3.05 -4.19 -0.25
N SER A 334 3.17 -3.25 0.69
CA SER A 334 2.00 -2.45 1.05
C SER A 334 1.66 -1.58 -0.15
N VAL A 335 0.37 -1.40 -0.36
CA VAL A 335 -0.10 -0.41 -1.31
C VAL A 335 0.02 0.96 -0.65
N ALA A 336 0.23 1.99 -1.45
CA ALA A 336 -0.21 3.29 -1.01
C ALA A 336 -1.72 3.14 -0.77
N PRO A 337 -2.26 3.55 0.40
CA PRO A 337 -3.68 3.82 0.48
C PRO A 337 -4.04 4.74 -0.70
N ALA A 338 -5.29 4.76 -1.14
CA ALA A 338 -5.73 5.56 -2.29
C ALA A 338 -5.58 7.07 -2.01
N THR A 339 -4.34 7.53 -1.86
CA THR A 339 -3.93 8.85 -1.48
C THR A 339 -4.36 9.77 -2.59
N THR A 340 -5.23 10.70 -2.24
CA THR A 340 -5.77 11.65 -3.17
C THR A 340 -4.62 12.48 -3.77
N LEU A 341 -3.54 12.72 -3.01
CA LEU A 341 -2.31 13.34 -3.50
C LEU A 341 -1.70 12.62 -4.72
N GLN A 342 -1.64 11.29 -4.74
CA GLN A 342 -1.09 10.54 -5.89
C GLN A 342 -2.08 10.46 -7.05
N ARG A 343 -3.40 10.49 -6.82
CA ARG A 343 -4.41 10.56 -7.90
C ARG A 343 -4.31 11.89 -8.64
N ASP A 344 -4.22 12.99 -7.89
CA ASP A 344 -4.23 14.35 -8.43
C ASP A 344 -2.89 14.77 -9.03
N GLN A 345 -1.76 14.13 -8.70
CA GLN A 345 -0.49 14.31 -9.43
C GLN A 345 -0.57 13.79 -10.87
N SER A 346 -1.39 12.77 -11.13
CA SER A 346 -1.56 12.16 -12.46
C SER A 346 -2.57 12.89 -13.36
N GLN A 347 -3.41 13.75 -12.80
CA GLN A 347 -4.35 14.59 -13.53
C GLN A 347 -3.76 16.01 -13.64
N ASN A 348 -3.83 16.62 -14.82
CA ASN A 348 -3.36 17.98 -15.03
C ASN A 348 -4.24 18.91 -14.19
N VAL A 349 -3.74 19.40 -13.05
CA VAL A 349 -4.45 20.32 -12.16
C VAL A 349 -4.68 21.61 -12.95
N ALA A 350 -5.89 21.78 -13.47
CA ALA A 350 -6.24 23.00 -14.21
C ALA A 350 -6.00 24.22 -13.30
N GLN A 351 -5.31 25.23 -13.83
CA GLN A 351 -5.04 26.48 -13.12
C GLN A 351 -6.36 27.16 -12.75
N LEU A 352 -6.71 27.11 -11.46
CA LEU A 352 -7.79 27.89 -10.87
C LEU A 352 -7.26 29.28 -10.47
N PRO A 353 -8.05 30.36 -10.65
CA PRO A 353 -7.68 31.68 -10.14
C PRO A 353 -7.71 31.75 -8.59
N ALA A 354 -6.86 32.62 -8.02
CA ALA A 354 -6.71 32.88 -6.58
C ALA A 354 -7.99 33.50 -5.95
N SER A 355 -8.31 33.38 -4.66
CA SER A 355 -7.53 33.00 -3.47
C SER A 355 -8.45 32.49 -2.34
N THR A 356 -8.25 31.26 -1.87
CA THR A 356 -8.55 30.93 -0.47
C THR A 356 -7.28 31.25 0.34
N PRO A 357 -7.36 31.85 1.54
CA PRO A 357 -6.18 32.16 2.34
C PRO A 357 -5.33 30.91 2.59
N ASP A 358 -4.01 31.06 2.65
CA ASP A 358 -3.11 29.96 2.98
C ASP A 358 -3.50 29.33 4.34
N PRO A 359 -3.68 28.00 4.44
CA PRO A 359 -4.01 27.34 5.71
C PRO A 359 -3.01 27.56 6.83
N ARG A 360 -1.78 28.02 6.52
CA ARG A 360 -0.79 28.44 7.52
C ARG A 360 -1.13 29.77 8.18
N ALA A 361 -2.05 30.54 7.62
CA ALA A 361 -2.47 31.83 8.19
C ALA A 361 -3.49 31.61 9.32
N PRO A 362 -3.33 32.28 10.49
CA PRO A 362 -4.21 32.11 11.64
C PRO A 362 -5.71 32.35 11.42
N GLY A 363 -6.08 33.07 10.37
CA GLY A 363 -7.48 33.35 10.02
C GLY A 363 -8.16 32.27 9.16
N HIS A 364 -7.44 31.21 8.76
CA HIS A 364 -7.99 30.17 7.89
C HIS A 364 -8.74 29.09 8.69
N PRO A 365 -9.89 28.56 8.21
CA PRO A 365 -10.64 27.51 8.92
C PRO A 365 -9.83 26.23 9.15
N ASP A 366 -8.96 25.85 8.21
CA ASP A 366 -8.10 24.67 8.36
C ASP A 366 -6.82 24.95 9.18
N HIS A 367 -6.57 26.19 9.61
CA HIS A 367 -5.35 26.55 10.33
C HIS A 367 -5.10 25.73 11.59
N PRO A 368 -6.10 25.45 12.45
CA PRO A 368 -5.86 24.64 13.64
C PRO A 368 -5.34 23.22 13.31
N LEU A 369 -5.90 22.57 12.28
CA LEU A 369 -5.48 21.23 11.86
C LEU A 369 -4.11 21.28 11.18
N GLN A 370 -3.87 22.28 10.32
CA GLN A 370 -2.57 22.50 9.69
C GLN A 370 -1.47 22.71 10.73
N GLN A 371 -1.72 23.56 11.73
CA GLN A 371 -0.77 23.87 12.80
C GLN A 371 -0.48 22.63 13.63
N GLN A 372 -1.50 21.82 13.98
CA GLN A 372 -1.29 20.55 14.66
C GLN A 372 -0.33 19.64 13.89
N ILE A 373 -0.53 19.49 12.58
CA ILE A 373 0.34 18.66 11.75
C ILE A 373 1.77 19.23 11.72
N SER A 374 1.93 20.54 11.52
CA SER A 374 3.26 21.19 11.50
C SER A 374 3.99 21.03 12.85
N ASP A 375 3.29 21.20 13.97
CA ASP A 375 3.85 21.02 15.30
C ASP A 375 4.31 19.57 15.54
N ARG A 376 3.54 18.58 15.07
CA ARG A 376 3.91 17.16 15.19
C ARG A 376 5.09 16.79 14.31
N LEU A 377 5.16 17.30 13.07
CA LEU A 377 6.32 17.15 12.20
C LEU A 377 7.57 17.79 12.80
N THR A 378 7.42 18.98 13.41
CA THR A 378 8.50 19.65 14.14
C THR A 378 9.00 18.79 15.29
N ALA A 379 8.09 18.17 16.06
CA ALA A 379 8.44 17.28 17.15
C ALA A 379 9.16 16.00 16.71
N MET A 380 8.94 15.53 15.47
CA MET A 380 9.70 14.39 14.91
C MET A 380 11.18 14.72 14.64
N GLY A 381 11.54 16.00 14.46
CA GLY A 381 12.92 16.42 14.24
C GLY A 381 13.49 16.09 12.85
N GLY A 382 14.77 16.45 12.65
CA GLY A 382 15.50 16.22 11.39
C GLY A 382 14.77 16.79 10.16
N ARG A 383 14.73 16.00 9.08
CA ARG A 383 14.06 16.38 7.82
C ARG A 383 12.58 16.76 7.98
N TYR A 384 11.89 16.18 8.98
CA TYR A 384 10.47 16.46 9.20
C TYR A 384 10.28 17.87 9.78
N ALA A 385 11.14 18.28 10.71
CA ALA A 385 11.14 19.63 11.27
C ALA A 385 11.60 20.67 10.25
N GLU A 386 12.63 20.37 9.45
CA GLU A 386 13.14 21.26 8.40
C GLU A 386 12.08 21.59 7.33
N HIS A 387 11.16 20.64 7.07
CA HIS A 387 10.14 20.77 6.04
C HIS A 387 8.70 20.84 6.59
N ALA A 388 8.53 21.05 7.90
CA ALA A 388 7.25 20.91 8.61
C ALA A 388 6.11 21.68 7.94
N ASP A 389 6.33 22.95 7.60
CA ASP A 389 5.31 23.77 6.95
C ASP A 389 4.89 23.24 5.57
N SER A 390 5.86 22.87 4.73
CA SER A 390 5.57 22.34 3.39
C SER A 390 4.87 20.97 3.45
N TYR A 391 5.35 20.08 4.32
CA TYR A 391 4.79 18.74 4.48
C TYR A 391 3.41 18.79 5.10
N SER A 392 3.17 19.73 6.04
CA SER A 392 1.87 19.89 6.69
C SER A 392 0.74 20.21 5.70
N LEU A 393 1.02 20.91 4.59
CA LEU A 393 0.01 21.20 3.57
C LEU A 393 -0.41 19.94 2.81
N ALA A 394 0.55 19.12 2.38
CA ALA A 394 0.26 17.86 1.73
C ALA A 394 -0.47 16.88 2.68
N LEU A 395 -0.01 16.80 3.93
CA LEU A 395 -0.64 15.94 4.93
C LEU A 395 -2.01 16.44 5.39
N LEU A 396 -2.26 17.74 5.42
CA LEU A 396 -3.58 18.32 5.70
C LEU A 396 -4.62 17.83 4.68
N HIS A 397 -4.22 17.76 3.40
CA HIS A 397 -5.09 17.25 2.36
C HIS A 397 -5.48 15.79 2.58
N GLU A 398 -4.50 14.93 2.92
CA GLU A 398 -4.75 13.52 3.26
C GLU A 398 -5.57 13.36 4.53
N ALA A 399 -5.29 14.15 5.57
CA ALA A 399 -6.07 14.17 6.81
C ALA A 399 -7.56 14.44 6.51
N LYS A 400 -7.84 15.52 5.78
CA LYS A 400 -9.21 15.91 5.40
C LYS A 400 -9.88 14.87 4.50
N ALA A 401 -9.16 14.32 3.53
CA ALA A 401 -9.70 13.31 2.61
C ALA A 401 -10.12 12.03 3.34
N ASN A 402 -9.45 11.71 4.45
CA ASN A 402 -9.75 10.56 5.29
C ASN A 402 -10.63 10.92 6.50
N GLY A 403 -11.25 12.11 6.50
CA GLY A 403 -12.19 12.55 7.53
C GLY A 403 -11.57 12.84 8.90
N MET A 404 -10.24 13.04 8.96
CA MET A 404 -9.58 13.46 10.20
C MET A 404 -9.97 14.90 10.54
N THR A 405 -10.32 15.11 11.79
CA THR A 405 -10.71 16.43 12.36
C THR A 405 -9.62 17.01 13.26
N ARG A 406 -8.68 16.17 13.70
CA ARG A 406 -7.47 16.53 14.44
C ARG A 406 -6.38 15.51 14.14
N VAL A 407 -5.12 15.90 14.33
CA VAL A 407 -3.98 14.99 14.26
C VAL A 407 -3.28 14.99 15.61
N ASP A 408 -3.50 13.93 16.37
CA ASP A 408 -2.98 13.77 17.72
C ASP A 408 -1.49 13.39 17.67
N GLN A 409 -1.06 12.58 16.69
CA GLN A 409 0.33 12.16 16.48
C GLN A 409 0.68 12.00 14.99
N VAL A 410 1.99 12.09 14.68
CA VAL A 410 2.56 11.66 13.40
C VAL A 410 3.69 10.67 13.70
N VAL A 411 3.64 9.49 13.08
CA VAL A 411 4.52 8.37 13.41
C VAL A 411 5.20 7.82 12.16
N ALA A 412 6.49 7.47 12.22
CA ALA A 412 7.21 6.86 11.11
C ALA A 412 6.97 5.35 11.01
N SER A 413 7.05 4.77 9.81
CA SER A 413 7.12 3.32 9.64
C SER A 413 8.44 2.73 10.13
N ASN A 414 8.42 1.46 10.52
CA ASN A 414 9.62 0.70 10.86
C ASN A 414 10.67 0.67 9.73
N ALA A 415 11.95 0.59 10.09
CA ALA A 415 12.99 0.12 9.17
C ALA A 415 12.90 -1.40 9.04
N THR A 416 12.73 -1.92 7.83
CA THR A 416 12.72 -3.36 7.53
C THR A 416 13.89 -3.73 6.64
N GLY A 417 14.07 -5.02 6.32
CA GLY A 417 15.11 -5.46 5.39
C GLY A 417 14.96 -4.89 3.98
N ALA A 418 13.74 -4.43 3.61
CA ALA A 418 13.44 -3.89 2.29
C ALA A 418 13.28 -2.35 2.27
N GLN A 419 13.03 -1.72 3.42
CA GLN A 419 12.68 -0.30 3.51
C GLN A 419 13.39 0.39 4.67
N ALA A 420 13.79 1.64 4.45
CA ALA A 420 14.30 2.49 5.52
C ALA A 420 13.16 2.94 6.45
N GLU A 421 13.53 3.33 7.67
CA GLU A 421 12.58 3.92 8.63
C GLU A 421 11.96 5.19 8.04
N GLY A 422 10.67 5.39 8.31
CA GLY A 422 9.94 6.56 7.84
C GLY A 422 9.76 6.63 6.32
N THR A 423 9.86 5.49 5.61
CA THR A 423 9.40 5.40 4.20
C THR A 423 7.93 5.81 4.10
N ARG A 424 7.12 5.45 5.11
CA ARG A 424 5.79 6.00 5.35
C ARG A 424 5.74 6.81 6.65
N ILE A 425 4.75 7.69 6.72
CA ILE A 425 4.30 8.34 7.95
C ILE A 425 2.81 8.08 8.17
N PHE A 426 2.42 7.88 9.41
CA PHE A 426 1.05 7.66 9.84
C PHE A 426 0.54 8.90 10.53
N LEU A 427 -0.52 9.51 9.99
CA LEU A 427 -1.32 10.48 10.74
C LEU A 427 -2.22 9.71 11.71
N VAL A 428 -2.21 10.06 12.98
CA VAL A 428 -2.98 9.36 14.02
C VAL A 428 -3.97 10.30 14.68
N GLN A 429 -5.23 9.91 14.74
CA GLN A 429 -6.30 10.56 15.51
C GLN A 429 -6.81 9.57 16.58
N GLY A 430 -6.47 9.83 17.83
CA GLY A 430 -6.72 8.94 18.97
C GLY A 430 -5.58 8.94 19.98
N GLN A 431 -5.72 8.12 21.02
CA GLN A 431 -4.66 7.93 22.02
C GLN A 431 -3.55 7.03 21.48
N SER A 432 -2.31 7.27 21.93
CA SER A 432 -1.20 6.33 21.72
C SER A 432 -1.57 5.02 22.40
N GLY A 433 -1.45 3.89 21.70
CA GLY A 433 -1.82 2.59 22.27
C GLY A 433 -3.30 2.22 22.14
N ASP A 434 -4.11 3.01 21.42
CA ASP A 434 -5.50 2.64 21.11
C ASP A 434 -5.59 1.99 19.71
N PRO A 435 -5.83 0.68 19.61
CA PRO A 435 -6.15 0.00 18.36
C PRO A 435 -7.30 0.56 17.55
N ALA A 436 -8.24 1.27 18.18
CA ALA A 436 -9.33 1.95 17.48
C ALA A 436 -8.95 3.37 16.99
N ALA A 437 -7.74 3.86 17.28
CA ALA A 437 -7.28 5.14 16.76
C ALA A 437 -7.23 5.12 15.23
N LEU A 438 -7.80 6.15 14.60
CA LEU A 438 -7.77 6.29 13.15
C LEU A 438 -6.33 6.59 12.72
N ARG A 439 -5.79 5.73 11.85
CA ARG A 439 -4.46 5.90 11.26
C ARG A 439 -4.56 6.02 9.75
N VAL A 440 -3.88 7.02 9.20
CA VAL A 440 -3.79 7.25 7.74
C VAL A 440 -2.33 7.14 7.33
N PRO A 441 -1.93 6.05 6.64
CA PRO A 441 -0.58 5.93 6.09
C PRO A 441 -0.39 6.89 4.90
N VAL A 442 0.76 7.55 4.82
CA VAL A 442 1.14 8.40 3.69
C VAL A 442 2.60 8.13 3.33
N GLU A 443 2.89 8.00 2.03
CA GLU A 443 4.27 7.87 1.54
C GLU A 443 5.05 9.16 1.76
N THR A 444 6.14 9.09 2.53
CA THR A 444 6.98 10.26 2.83
C THR A 444 7.55 10.88 1.56
N ALA A 445 7.94 10.06 0.59
CA ALA A 445 8.45 10.54 -0.69
C ALA A 445 7.39 11.31 -1.51
N THR A 446 6.12 10.90 -1.45
CA THR A 446 5.02 11.64 -2.11
C THR A 446 4.81 13.00 -1.46
N VAL A 447 4.88 13.07 -0.13
CA VAL A 447 4.81 14.34 0.62
C VAL A 447 5.99 15.24 0.28
N ALA A 448 7.21 14.68 0.24
CA ALA A 448 8.42 15.42 -0.08
C ALA A 448 8.45 15.97 -1.51
N ALA A 449 7.84 15.28 -2.46
CA ALA A 449 7.76 15.71 -3.86
C ALA A 449 6.65 16.76 -4.11
N ALA A 450 5.72 16.96 -3.17
CA ALA A 450 4.62 17.92 -3.34
C ALA A 450 5.12 19.35 -3.13
N SER A 451 5.04 20.19 -4.17
CA SER A 451 5.31 21.62 -4.02
C SER A 451 4.26 22.30 -3.15
N VAL A 452 4.62 23.44 -2.54
CA VAL A 452 3.69 24.26 -1.76
C VAL A 452 2.51 24.70 -2.62
N ASP A 453 2.77 25.23 -3.83
CA ASP A 453 1.72 25.71 -4.73
C ASP A 453 0.76 24.59 -5.13
N THR A 454 1.29 23.40 -5.47
CA THR A 454 0.48 22.23 -5.80
C THR A 454 -0.37 21.79 -4.60
N SER A 455 0.18 21.82 -3.40
CA SER A 455 -0.54 21.44 -2.18
C SER A 455 -1.66 22.42 -1.86
N LEU A 456 -1.41 23.73 -2.01
CA LEU A 456 -2.41 24.78 -1.82
C LEU A 456 -3.56 24.68 -2.84
N GLN A 457 -3.24 24.44 -4.12
CA GLN A 457 -4.25 24.25 -5.16
C GLN A 457 -5.17 23.06 -4.87
N ARG A 458 -4.63 21.93 -4.40
CA ARG A 458 -5.44 20.76 -4.02
C ARG A 458 -6.34 21.02 -2.82
N LEU A 459 -5.82 21.69 -1.80
CA LEU A 459 -6.61 22.06 -0.63
C LEU A 459 -7.78 22.99 -1.00
N GLN A 460 -7.57 23.89 -1.96
CA GLN A 460 -8.63 24.73 -2.52
C GLN A 460 -9.68 23.90 -3.27
N GLN A 461 -9.27 22.98 -4.13
CA GLN A 461 -10.18 22.08 -4.87
C GLN A 461 -11.01 21.22 -3.92
N GLN A 462 -10.36 20.56 -2.96
CA GLN A 462 -11.01 19.74 -1.94
C GLN A 462 -12.08 20.55 -1.17
N SER A 463 -11.80 21.82 -0.85
CA SER A 463 -12.75 22.68 -0.14
C SER A 463 -13.96 23.06 -1.02
N GLN A 464 -13.76 23.25 -2.32
CA GLN A 464 -14.85 23.52 -3.27
C GLN A 464 -15.73 22.29 -3.49
N GLU A 465 -15.15 21.10 -3.62
CA GLU A 465 -15.89 19.84 -3.77
C GLU A 465 -16.77 19.54 -2.54
N LEU A 466 -16.21 19.73 -1.34
CA LEU A 466 -16.96 19.60 -0.09
C LEU A 466 -18.12 20.59 -0.03
N SER A 467 -17.90 21.84 -0.46
CA SER A 467 -18.94 22.88 -0.51
C SER A 467 -20.04 22.54 -1.53
N ALA A 468 -19.68 22.05 -2.72
CA ALA A 468 -20.62 21.65 -3.75
C ALA A 468 -21.48 20.44 -3.32
N THR A 469 -20.86 19.46 -2.67
CA THR A 469 -21.55 18.27 -2.14
C THR A 469 -22.55 18.66 -1.05
N GLN A 470 -22.17 19.57 -0.14
CA GLN A 470 -23.07 20.09 0.89
C GLN A 470 -24.24 20.89 0.29
N ALA A 471 -23.99 21.69 -0.76
CA ALA A 471 -25.04 22.42 -1.47
C ALA A 471 -26.04 21.49 -2.19
N GLN A 472 -25.57 20.37 -2.76
CA GLN A 472 -26.44 19.36 -3.38
C GLN A 472 -27.29 18.60 -2.34
N GLN A 473 -26.73 18.29 -1.17
CA GLN A 473 -27.49 17.64 -0.09
C GLN A 473 -28.58 18.56 0.51
N GLN A 474 -28.37 19.88 0.51
CA GLN A 474 -29.37 20.86 0.95
C GLN A 474 -30.48 21.14 -0.08
N GLN A 475 -30.31 20.69 -1.33
CA GLN A 475 -31.29 20.91 -2.42
C GLN A 475 -32.16 19.68 -2.72
N GLN A 476 -32.01 18.55 -2.01
CA GLN A 476 -33.00 17.47 -2.05
C GLN A 476 -34.24 17.86 -1.21
N PRO A 477 -35.43 18.05 -1.81
CA PRO A 477 -36.63 18.37 -1.06
C PRO A 477 -36.99 17.18 -0.17
N GLN A 478 -37.30 17.47 1.10
CA GLN A 478 -37.99 16.52 1.99
C GLN A 478 -39.26 16.04 1.28
N GLY A 479 -39.26 14.77 0.86
CA GLY A 479 -40.44 14.13 0.27
C GLY A 479 -41.62 14.19 1.24
N PRO A 480 -42.85 14.32 0.73
CA PRO A 480 -44.01 14.66 1.54
C PRO A 480 -44.30 13.58 2.58
N THR A 481 -44.49 14.03 3.83
CA THR A 481 -45.08 13.26 4.91
C THR A 481 -46.50 12.86 4.52
N ILE A 482 -46.71 11.63 4.05
CA ILE A 482 -48.05 11.08 3.90
C ILE A 482 -48.38 10.33 5.18
N GLY A 483 -49.27 10.93 5.97
CA GLY A 483 -49.90 10.31 7.12
C GLY A 483 -51.05 9.38 6.72
N GLY A 484 -51.19 8.31 7.51
CA GLY A 484 -52.44 7.63 7.84
C GLY A 484 -53.08 6.73 6.77
N PRO A 485 -53.94 5.77 7.17
CA PRO A 485 -54.61 5.66 8.48
C PRO A 485 -54.04 4.61 9.44
#